data_AF-A0A2S2PAT0-F1
#
_entry.id   AF-A0A2S2PAT0-F1
#
_cell.length_a   1.000
_cell.length_b   1.000
_cell.length_c   1.000
_cell.angle_alpha   90.00
_cell.angle_beta   90.00
_cell.angle_gamma   90.00
#
_symmetry.space_group_name_H-M   'P 1'
#
loop_
_entity.id
_entity.type
_entity.pdbx_description
1 polymer ?
#
loop_
_entity_poly.entity_id
_entity_poly.type
_entity_poly.pdbx_seq_one_letter_code
_entity_poly.pdbx_strand_id
1 'polypeptide(L)'
;PIPEAGIIGINFLKLNKVMLDWDKEVLIIPEKTKTSPLILPPRSNCVLKIKADEKINHNVITVKKFEITEDVIVANSISPVKGDTVISNIINISEQPYVIDQLTTSNLKWEPYNDNIFIANEYTNTPNKIQKIRETVKTEHLNKEERDSILELCSRFSDLFFFEGDQLSATDIVTHKINTPRCVKPINIRPYRLPHAYQEEIEKQVQEMKEANIIRDSVSPLNFPLVVVKKKKRFRRKTKKKFMCRFS
;
A
#
# COMPACT_ATOMS: atom_id res chain seq x y z
N PRO A 1 -42.81 43.08 -9.52
CA PRO A 1 -42.77 41.72 -8.93
C PRO A 1 -41.33 41.21 -8.94
N ILE A 2 -40.91 40.56 -7.86
CA ILE A 2 -39.53 40.46 -7.37
C ILE A 2 -38.63 39.66 -8.35
N PRO A 3 -37.34 40.02 -8.59
CA PRO A 3 -36.51 39.48 -9.69
C PRO A 3 -36.09 38.00 -9.56
N GLU A 4 -36.41 37.34 -8.44
CA GLU A 4 -35.80 36.08 -8.01
C GLU A 4 -36.81 34.92 -7.83
N ALA A 5 -38.06 35.05 -8.29
CA ALA A 5 -39.02 33.95 -8.24
C ALA A 5 -38.94 33.09 -9.51
N GLY A 6 -38.11 32.05 -9.50
CA GLY A 6 -38.08 31.03 -10.55
C GLY A 6 -39.30 30.11 -10.50
N ILE A 7 -39.92 29.83 -11.66
CA ILE A 7 -41.03 28.87 -11.75
C ILE A 7 -40.45 27.45 -11.70
N ILE A 8 -40.83 26.69 -10.67
CA ILE A 8 -40.49 25.26 -10.58
C ILE A 8 -41.34 24.49 -11.60
N GLY A 9 -40.68 23.82 -12.54
CA GLY A 9 -41.36 23.10 -13.62
C GLY A 9 -42.08 21.82 -13.15
N ILE A 10 -43.20 21.50 -13.81
CA ILE A 10 -43.99 20.28 -13.55
C ILE A 10 -43.16 18.99 -13.63
N ASN A 11 -42.14 18.95 -14.49
CA ASN A 11 -41.24 17.80 -14.60
C ASN A 11 -40.41 17.58 -13.32
N PHE A 12 -39.92 18.65 -12.69
CA PHE A 12 -39.16 18.56 -11.43
C PHE A 12 -40.03 18.02 -10.29
N LEU A 13 -41.28 18.46 -10.21
CA LEU A 13 -42.23 18.02 -9.18
C LEU A 13 -42.57 16.52 -9.31
N LYS A 14 -42.76 16.04 -10.55
CA LYS A 14 -43.03 14.62 -10.83
C LYS A 14 -41.82 13.73 -10.54
N LEU A 15 -40.60 14.16 -10.91
CA LEU A 15 -39.37 13.39 -10.69
C LEU A 15 -39.10 13.15 -9.20
N ASN A 16 -39.32 14.17 -8.37
CA ASN A 16 -39.00 14.11 -6.93
C ASN A 16 -40.18 13.68 -6.04
N LYS A 17 -41.27 13.16 -6.63
CA LYS A 17 -42.49 12.72 -5.92
C LYS A 17 -43.00 13.74 -4.89
N VAL A 18 -42.94 15.01 -5.25
CA VAL A 18 -43.33 16.11 -4.36
C VAL A 18 -44.81 15.97 -3.98
N MET A 19 -45.10 16.05 -2.70
CA MET A 19 -46.44 16.05 -2.14
C MET A 19 -46.84 17.48 -1.78
N LEU A 20 -48.03 17.90 -2.20
CA LEU A 20 -48.59 19.18 -1.81
C LEU A 20 -49.70 18.93 -0.78
N ASP A 21 -49.56 19.47 0.42
CA ASP A 21 -50.60 19.47 1.45
C ASP A 21 -51.30 20.84 1.43
N TRP A 22 -52.46 20.90 0.76
CA TRP A 22 -53.21 22.14 0.55
C TRP A 22 -53.81 22.71 1.83
N ASP A 23 -54.23 21.84 2.76
CA ASP A 23 -54.83 22.28 4.02
C ASP A 23 -53.78 22.91 4.96
N LYS A 24 -52.51 22.58 4.76
CA LYS A 24 -51.38 23.14 5.54
C LYS A 24 -50.55 24.16 4.78
N GLU A 25 -50.85 24.41 3.51
CA GLU A 25 -50.07 25.26 2.61
C GLU A 25 -48.58 24.88 2.52
N VAL A 26 -48.24 23.58 2.62
CA VAL A 26 -46.85 23.09 2.59
C VAL A 26 -46.59 22.23 1.35
N LEU A 27 -45.46 22.50 0.69
CA LEU A 27 -44.88 21.65 -0.34
C LEU A 27 -43.80 20.75 0.30
N ILE A 28 -44.06 19.44 0.32
CA ILE A 28 -43.20 18.43 0.94
C ILE A 28 -42.47 17.66 -0.15
N ILE A 29 -41.14 17.72 -0.16
CA ILE A 29 -40.30 16.88 -1.00
C ILE A 29 -39.86 15.68 -0.15
N PRO A 30 -40.38 14.45 -0.38
CA PRO A 30 -40.05 13.32 0.46
C PRO A 30 -38.66 12.78 0.12
N GLU A 31 -37.64 13.39 0.72
CA GLU A 31 -36.28 12.87 0.65
C GLU A 31 -36.08 11.83 1.76
N LYS A 32 -35.82 10.57 1.36
CA LYS A 32 -35.35 9.55 2.31
C LYS A 32 -33.84 9.59 2.36
N THR A 33 -33.25 10.37 3.27
CA THR A 33 -31.81 10.30 3.54
C THR A 33 -31.56 10.09 5.04
N LYS A 34 -31.40 8.82 5.42
CA LYS A 34 -30.83 8.38 6.71
C LYS A 34 -29.31 8.64 6.73
N THR A 35 -28.87 9.87 6.51
CA THR A 35 -27.44 10.19 6.50
C THR A 35 -27.14 11.23 7.54
N SER A 36 -26.33 10.85 8.52
CA SER A 36 -25.65 11.80 9.40
C SER A 36 -24.93 12.84 8.51
N PRO A 37 -25.17 14.15 8.69
CA PRO A 37 -24.48 15.16 7.91
C PRO A 37 -22.99 15.12 8.22
N LEU A 38 -22.18 15.12 7.16
CA LEU A 38 -20.72 15.10 7.28
C LEU A 38 -20.20 16.54 7.18
N ILE A 39 -19.50 17.02 8.19
CA ILE A 39 -19.03 18.41 8.24
C ILE A 39 -17.54 18.46 7.89
N LEU A 40 -17.19 19.18 6.84
CA LEU A 40 -15.82 19.57 6.51
C LEU A 40 -15.42 20.80 7.32
N PRO A 41 -14.36 20.72 8.15
CA PRO A 41 -13.82 21.90 8.82
C PRO A 41 -13.35 22.98 7.84
N PRO A 42 -13.28 24.25 8.25
CA PRO A 42 -12.65 25.31 7.46
C PRO A 42 -11.17 24.99 7.20
N ARG A 43 -10.65 25.44 6.05
CA ARG A 43 -9.22 25.29 5.66
C ARG A 43 -8.69 23.85 5.80
N SER A 44 -9.48 22.86 5.43
CA SER A 44 -9.17 21.45 5.67
C SER A 44 -9.15 20.60 4.39
N ASN A 45 -8.44 19.48 4.46
CA ASN A 45 -8.47 18.42 3.47
C ASN A 45 -9.00 17.15 4.16
N CYS A 46 -10.07 16.57 3.63
CA CYS A 46 -10.69 15.37 4.17
C CYS A 46 -10.77 14.27 3.13
N VAL A 47 -10.35 13.08 3.52
CA VAL A 47 -10.42 11.87 2.70
C VAL A 47 -11.79 11.22 2.90
N LEU A 48 -12.63 11.23 1.87
CA LEU A 48 -14.02 10.77 1.95
C LEU A 48 -14.31 9.64 0.97
N LYS A 49 -15.21 8.76 1.38
CA LYS A 49 -15.77 7.71 0.51
C LYS A 49 -16.99 8.29 -0.20
N ILE A 50 -16.84 8.52 -1.49
CA ILE A 50 -17.88 8.98 -2.39
C ILE A 50 -18.51 7.78 -3.06
N LYS A 51 -19.84 7.72 -3.08
CA LYS A 51 -20.56 6.70 -3.85
C LYS A 51 -20.69 7.21 -5.29
N ALA A 52 -20.26 6.42 -6.25
CA ALA A 52 -20.45 6.76 -7.65
C ALA A 52 -21.90 6.46 -8.06
N ASP A 53 -22.46 7.31 -8.93
CA ASP A 53 -23.83 7.13 -9.45
C ASP A 53 -23.93 5.89 -10.35
N GLU A 54 -22.84 5.57 -11.04
CA GLU A 54 -22.72 4.43 -11.94
C GLU A 54 -21.83 3.34 -11.33
N LYS A 55 -22.07 2.08 -11.72
CA LYS A 55 -21.18 0.98 -11.37
C LYS A 55 -19.85 1.12 -12.10
N ILE A 56 -18.78 1.29 -11.34
CA ILE A 56 -17.43 1.39 -11.87
C ILE A 56 -16.83 -0.02 -11.98
N ASN A 57 -16.60 -0.48 -13.21
CA ASN A 57 -16.01 -1.80 -13.48
C ASN A 57 -14.46 -1.77 -13.57
N HIS A 58 -13.83 -0.78 -12.94
CA HIS A 58 -12.38 -0.61 -12.93
C HIS A 58 -11.85 -0.64 -11.50
N ASN A 59 -10.72 -1.31 -11.28
CA ASN A 59 -10.09 -1.37 -9.95
C ASN A 59 -9.55 -0.02 -9.49
N VAL A 60 -9.11 0.81 -10.44
CA VAL A 60 -8.57 2.14 -10.18
C VAL A 60 -9.08 3.11 -11.24
N ILE A 61 -9.43 4.31 -10.80
CA ILE A 61 -9.91 5.39 -11.66
C ILE A 61 -9.16 6.68 -11.37
N THR A 62 -9.17 7.58 -12.35
CA THR A 62 -8.77 8.97 -12.15
C THR A 62 -10.00 9.78 -11.83
N VAL A 63 -10.08 10.30 -10.61
CA VAL A 63 -11.05 11.33 -10.25
C VAL A 63 -10.55 12.66 -10.77
N LYS A 64 -11.36 13.31 -11.60
CA LYS A 64 -11.06 14.66 -12.07
C LYS A 64 -11.51 15.70 -11.06
N LYS A 65 -10.76 16.79 -10.98
CA LYS A 65 -11.07 17.95 -10.16
C LYS A 65 -12.46 18.42 -10.56
N PHE A 66 -13.34 18.54 -9.57
CA PHE A 66 -14.63 19.19 -9.73
C PHE A 66 -14.91 20.05 -8.50
N GLU A 67 -15.57 21.17 -8.73
CA GLU A 67 -15.88 22.16 -7.71
C GLU A 67 -17.32 21.88 -7.27
N ILE A 68 -17.51 21.54 -5.99
CA ILE A 68 -18.84 21.37 -5.38
C ILE A 68 -19.44 22.76 -5.18
N THR A 69 -18.62 23.67 -4.65
CA THR A 69 -18.88 25.11 -4.54
C THR A 69 -17.59 25.86 -4.91
N GLU A 70 -17.65 27.19 -4.97
CA GLU A 70 -16.48 28.05 -5.25
C GLU A 70 -15.31 27.78 -4.29
N ASP A 71 -15.60 27.43 -3.04
CA ASP A 71 -14.60 27.18 -1.99
C ASP A 71 -14.44 25.71 -1.57
N VAL A 72 -15.20 24.77 -2.16
CA VAL A 72 -15.12 23.35 -1.82
C VAL A 72 -14.92 22.53 -3.08
N ILE A 73 -13.78 21.87 -3.15
CA ILE A 73 -13.36 21.16 -4.36
C ILE A 73 -13.04 19.71 -4.04
N VAL A 74 -13.35 18.81 -4.97
CA VAL A 74 -12.77 17.48 -5.00
C VAL A 74 -11.50 17.55 -5.81
N ALA A 75 -10.39 17.06 -5.24
CA ALA A 75 -9.08 17.13 -5.87
C ALA A 75 -8.92 16.08 -6.97
N ASN A 76 -8.02 16.35 -7.92
CA ASN A 76 -7.53 15.31 -8.83
C ASN A 76 -6.88 14.19 -8.01
N SER A 77 -7.34 12.95 -8.19
CA SER A 77 -6.76 11.80 -7.49
C SER A 77 -6.83 10.53 -8.32
N ILE A 78 -5.81 9.68 -8.20
CA ILE A 78 -5.89 8.28 -8.63
C ILE A 78 -6.44 7.50 -7.45
N SER A 79 -7.63 6.94 -7.62
CA SER A 79 -8.43 6.41 -6.52
C SER A 79 -8.79 4.95 -6.76
N PRO A 80 -8.47 4.05 -5.82
CA PRO A 80 -8.93 2.67 -5.89
C PRO A 80 -10.44 2.62 -5.67
N VAL A 81 -11.09 1.73 -6.39
CA VAL A 81 -12.54 1.51 -6.34
C VAL A 81 -12.81 0.26 -5.52
N LYS A 82 -13.74 0.35 -4.56
CA LYS A 82 -14.26 -0.80 -3.82
C LYS A 82 -15.76 -0.88 -4.04
N GLY A 83 -16.17 -1.75 -4.96
CA GLY A 83 -17.57 -1.88 -5.37
C GLY A 83 -18.03 -0.64 -6.13
N ASP A 84 -18.98 0.10 -5.57
CA ASP A 84 -19.52 1.37 -6.09
C ASP A 84 -18.98 2.60 -5.34
N THR A 85 -17.98 2.42 -4.48
CA THR A 85 -17.40 3.50 -3.68
C THR A 85 -15.97 3.82 -4.10
N VAL A 86 -15.68 5.12 -4.13
CA VAL A 86 -14.41 5.72 -4.52
C VAL A 86 -13.89 6.54 -3.35
N ILE A 87 -12.60 6.44 -3.06
CA ILE A 87 -11.97 7.30 -2.05
C ILE A 87 -11.43 8.54 -2.76
N SER A 88 -11.83 9.74 -2.34
CA SER A 88 -11.30 10.99 -2.89
C SER A 88 -11.07 12.04 -1.80
N ASN A 89 -10.24 13.03 -2.13
CA ASN A 89 -9.92 14.15 -1.25
C ASN A 89 -10.84 15.31 -1.55
N ILE A 90 -11.60 15.74 -0.54
CA ILE A 90 -12.40 16.95 -0.62
C ILE A 90 -11.70 18.02 0.22
N ILE A 91 -11.44 19.16 -0.42
CA ILE A 91 -10.70 20.27 0.14
C ILE A 91 -11.67 21.43 0.32
N ASN A 92 -11.80 21.87 1.57
CA ASN A 92 -12.51 23.09 1.92
C ASN A 92 -11.49 24.22 2.09
N ILE A 93 -11.46 25.17 1.15
CA ILE A 93 -10.59 26.35 1.22
C ILE A 93 -11.26 27.54 1.91
N SER A 94 -12.55 27.46 2.24
CA SER A 94 -13.27 28.52 2.94
C SER A 94 -12.85 28.64 4.41
N GLU A 95 -13.17 29.80 4.99
CA GLU A 95 -13.05 30.07 6.42
C GLU A 95 -14.23 29.51 7.24
N GLN A 96 -15.20 28.86 6.59
CA GLN A 96 -16.39 28.32 7.24
C GLN A 96 -16.48 26.79 7.11
N PRO A 97 -17.08 26.09 8.08
CA PRO A 97 -17.36 24.68 7.91
C PRO A 97 -18.39 24.46 6.80
N TYR A 98 -18.23 23.38 6.03
CA TYR A 98 -19.13 23.02 4.93
C TYR A 98 -19.80 21.67 5.19
N VAL A 99 -21.11 21.59 5.02
CA VAL A 99 -21.88 20.35 5.22
C VAL A 99 -21.98 19.61 3.90
N ILE A 100 -21.45 18.40 3.85
CA ILE A 100 -21.53 17.48 2.71
C ILE A 100 -22.66 16.49 2.96
N ASP A 101 -23.49 16.32 1.93
CA ASP A 101 -24.48 15.26 1.81
C ASP A 101 -24.11 14.30 0.65
N GLN A 102 -24.90 13.24 0.46
CA GLN A 102 -24.67 12.30 -0.64
C GLN A 102 -25.01 12.88 -2.02
N LEU A 103 -25.77 13.98 -2.08
CA LEU A 103 -26.23 14.59 -3.34
C LEU A 103 -25.22 15.60 -3.88
N THR A 104 -24.54 16.34 -3.02
CA THR A 104 -23.43 17.26 -3.33
C THR A 104 -22.21 16.54 -3.90
N THR A 105 -22.10 15.23 -3.65
CA THR A 105 -21.07 14.36 -4.21
C THR A 105 -21.56 13.49 -5.39
N SER A 106 -22.84 13.61 -5.78
CA SER A 106 -23.36 13.04 -7.02
C SER A 106 -22.83 13.83 -8.23
N ASN A 107 -22.53 13.16 -9.34
CA ASN A 107 -21.79 13.66 -10.52
C ASN A 107 -20.25 13.65 -10.40
N LEU A 108 -19.70 12.66 -9.69
CA LEU A 108 -18.26 12.39 -9.69
C LEU A 108 -17.76 12.18 -11.14
N LYS A 109 -16.93 13.09 -11.66
CA LYS A 109 -16.29 12.94 -12.97
C LYS A 109 -15.06 12.05 -12.83
N TRP A 110 -15.08 10.90 -13.48
CA TRP A 110 -13.97 9.96 -13.47
C TRP A 110 -13.66 9.39 -14.86
N GLU A 111 -12.43 8.95 -15.04
CA GLU A 111 -11.97 8.23 -16.23
C GLU A 111 -11.20 6.97 -15.82
N PRO A 112 -11.28 5.89 -16.61
CA PRO A 112 -10.51 4.68 -16.34
C PRO A 112 -9.02 4.99 -16.40
N TYR A 113 -8.27 4.55 -15.38
CA TYR A 113 -6.82 4.67 -15.37
C TYR A 113 -6.20 3.37 -15.88
N ASN A 114 -5.52 3.43 -17.03
CA ASN A 114 -5.03 2.26 -17.75
C ASN A 114 -3.53 1.99 -17.60
N ASP A 115 -2.77 2.86 -16.93
CA ASP A 115 -1.34 2.59 -16.73
C ASP A 115 -1.12 1.52 -15.66
N ASN A 116 0.02 0.82 -15.76
CA ASN A 116 0.43 -0.19 -14.80
C ASN A 116 0.68 0.45 -13.42
N ILE A 117 -0.32 0.43 -12.55
CA ILE A 117 -0.15 0.80 -11.15
C ILE A 117 0.47 -0.38 -10.42
N PHE A 118 1.73 -0.23 -10.01
CA PHE A 118 2.32 -1.09 -9.01
C PHE A 118 1.76 -0.70 -7.64
N ILE A 119 0.78 -1.45 -7.16
CA ILE A 119 0.28 -1.29 -5.78
C ILE A 119 1.40 -1.77 -4.86
N ALA A 120 2.16 -0.84 -4.28
CA ALA A 120 3.30 -1.15 -3.41
C ALA A 120 2.92 -1.91 -2.13
N ASN A 121 1.62 -1.98 -1.80
CA ASN A 121 1.08 -2.60 -0.60
C ASN A 121 0.06 -3.71 -0.91
N GLU A 122 0.31 -4.55 -1.92
CA GLU A 122 -0.37 -5.86 -1.92
C GLU A 122 0.19 -6.67 -0.76
N TYR A 123 -0.55 -6.67 0.35
CA TYR A 123 -0.37 -7.70 1.38
C TYR A 123 -0.70 -9.04 0.73
N THR A 124 0.30 -9.71 0.17
CA THR A 124 0.18 -11.12 -0.21
C THR A 124 0.14 -11.93 1.08
N ASN A 125 -0.97 -11.82 1.80
CA ASN A 125 -1.29 -12.66 2.93
C ASN A 125 -1.57 -14.04 2.37
N THR A 126 -0.50 -14.78 2.05
CA THR A 126 -0.64 -16.18 1.67
C THR A 126 -1.05 -16.91 2.94
N PRO A 127 -2.24 -17.54 2.99
CA PRO A 127 -2.70 -18.24 4.19
C PRO A 127 -1.69 -19.29 4.67
N ASN A 128 -0.92 -19.87 3.75
CA ASN A 128 0.20 -20.78 4.02
C ASN A 128 1.32 -20.15 4.88
N LYS A 129 1.59 -18.85 4.74
CA LYS A 129 2.64 -18.15 5.50
C LYS A 129 2.21 -17.91 6.94
N ILE A 130 0.97 -17.50 7.16
CA ILE A 130 0.37 -17.36 8.50
C ILE A 130 0.40 -18.71 9.24
N GLN A 131 0.08 -19.80 8.55
CA GLN A 131 0.10 -21.14 9.14
C GLN A 131 1.52 -21.58 9.54
N LYS A 132 2.52 -21.36 8.66
CA LYS A 132 3.94 -21.58 8.99
C LYS A 132 4.41 -20.75 10.19
N ILE A 133 3.98 -19.50 10.30
CA ILE A 133 4.32 -18.65 11.46
C ILE A 133 3.74 -19.26 12.74
N ARG A 134 2.46 -19.66 12.73
CA ARG A 134 1.79 -20.29 13.88
C ARG A 134 2.48 -21.57 14.35
N GLU A 135 3.00 -22.38 13.43
CA GLU A 135 3.74 -23.60 13.74
C GLU A 135 5.16 -23.33 14.26
N THR A 136 5.78 -22.22 13.84
CA THR A 136 7.18 -21.88 14.19
C THR A 136 7.29 -21.15 15.52
N VAL A 137 6.29 -20.34 15.88
CA VAL A 137 6.27 -19.56 17.13
C VAL A 137 6.03 -20.49 18.32
N LYS A 138 7.00 -20.55 19.23
CA LYS A 138 6.90 -21.36 20.44
C LYS A 138 6.03 -20.66 21.47
N THR A 139 4.79 -21.10 21.63
CA THR A 139 3.85 -20.52 22.61
C THR A 139 3.61 -21.41 23.83
N GLU A 140 4.40 -22.46 24.03
CA GLU A 140 4.21 -23.47 25.09
C GLU A 140 4.32 -22.92 26.52
N HIS A 141 4.97 -21.76 26.68
CA HIS A 141 5.26 -21.12 27.97
C HIS A 141 4.42 -19.87 28.25
N LEU A 142 3.47 -19.53 27.36
CA LEU A 142 2.71 -18.30 27.41
C LEU A 142 1.28 -18.55 27.92
N ASN A 143 0.70 -17.53 28.56
CA ASN A 143 -0.72 -17.55 28.91
C ASN A 143 -1.59 -17.41 27.65
N LYS A 144 -2.88 -17.75 27.74
CA LYS A 144 -3.83 -17.69 26.62
C LYS A 144 -3.92 -16.28 26.01
N GLU A 145 -4.02 -15.25 26.84
CA GLU A 145 -4.10 -13.85 26.39
C GLU A 145 -2.83 -13.40 25.65
N GLU A 146 -1.66 -13.73 26.20
CA GLU A 146 -0.37 -13.40 25.57
C GLU A 146 -0.18 -14.14 24.23
N ARG A 147 -0.59 -15.41 24.20
CA ARG A 147 -0.57 -16.23 23.00
C ARG A 147 -1.45 -15.61 21.91
N ASP A 148 -2.67 -15.24 22.25
CA ASP A 148 -3.62 -14.69 21.29
C ASP A 148 -3.13 -13.34 20.75
N SER A 149 -2.61 -12.46 21.62
CA SER A 149 -2.04 -11.17 21.23
C SER A 149 -0.84 -11.31 20.27
N ILE A 150 0.07 -12.24 20.56
CA ILE A 150 1.25 -12.48 19.70
C ILE A 150 0.83 -13.07 18.36
N LEU A 151 -0.12 -14.01 18.36
CA LEU A 151 -0.61 -14.62 17.12
C LEU A 151 -1.33 -13.60 16.23
N GLU A 152 -2.12 -12.70 16.82
CA GLU A 152 -2.75 -11.60 16.10
C GLU A 152 -1.69 -10.67 15.47
N LEU A 153 -0.67 -10.28 16.24
CA LEU A 153 0.43 -9.44 15.75
C LEU A 153 1.20 -10.11 14.61
N CYS A 154 1.54 -11.39 14.77
CA CYS A 154 2.20 -12.20 13.76
C CYS A 154 1.36 -12.36 12.48
N SER A 155 0.04 -12.50 12.62
CA SER A 155 -0.89 -12.54 11.49
C SER A 155 -0.99 -11.20 10.77
N ARG A 156 -0.94 -10.09 11.53
CA ARG A 156 -1.00 -8.72 10.98
C ARG A 156 0.26 -8.35 10.19
N PHE A 157 1.44 -8.76 10.67
CA PHE A 157 2.74 -8.45 10.07
C PHE A 157 3.38 -9.68 9.42
N SER A 158 2.55 -10.56 8.84
CA SER A 158 2.99 -11.82 8.26
C SER A 158 3.99 -11.63 7.11
N ASP A 159 3.90 -10.52 6.41
CA ASP A 159 4.74 -10.05 5.31
C ASP A 159 6.19 -9.78 5.74
N LEU A 160 6.41 -9.30 6.96
CA LEU A 160 7.74 -8.99 7.50
C LEU A 160 8.59 -10.23 7.81
N PHE A 161 7.96 -11.40 7.94
CA PHE A 161 8.67 -12.63 8.26
C PHE A 161 9.27 -13.26 7.00
N PHE A 162 10.55 -13.63 7.07
CA PHE A 162 11.24 -14.33 5.99
C PHE A 162 11.28 -15.83 6.25
N PHE A 163 10.82 -16.64 5.30
CA PHE A 163 10.94 -18.10 5.33
C PHE A 163 11.90 -18.63 4.25
N GLU A 164 12.43 -19.84 4.45
CA GLU A 164 13.25 -20.51 3.43
C GLU A 164 12.40 -20.71 2.15
N GLY A 165 12.83 -20.09 1.04
CA GLY A 165 12.13 -20.06 -0.24
C GLY A 165 11.47 -18.71 -0.58
N ASP A 166 11.38 -17.79 0.38
CA ASP A 166 10.95 -16.41 0.08
C ASP A 166 12.06 -15.69 -0.71
N GLN A 167 11.67 -14.83 -1.65
CA GLN A 167 12.60 -13.95 -2.35
C GLN A 167 12.93 -12.76 -1.45
N LEU A 168 14.21 -12.45 -1.28
CA LEU A 168 14.60 -11.18 -0.66
C LEU A 168 14.30 -10.06 -1.65
N SER A 169 13.43 -9.13 -1.26
CA SER A 169 13.25 -7.88 -1.97
C SER A 169 14.24 -6.82 -1.47
N ALA A 170 14.62 -5.92 -2.37
CA ALA A 170 15.32 -4.68 -2.03
C ALA A 170 14.37 -3.50 -2.28
N THR A 171 14.65 -2.38 -1.63
CA THR A 171 13.88 -1.15 -1.83
C THR A 171 14.54 -0.29 -2.91
N ASP A 172 13.79 0.09 -3.93
CA ASP A 172 14.32 0.91 -5.05
C ASP A 172 14.42 2.42 -4.73
N ILE A 173 14.04 2.83 -3.52
CA ILE A 173 13.93 4.24 -3.12
C ILE A 173 15.31 4.92 -3.04
N VAL A 174 16.34 4.23 -2.52
CA VAL A 174 17.69 4.81 -2.36
C VAL A 174 18.75 3.77 -2.69
N THR A 175 19.71 4.16 -3.53
CA THR A 175 20.93 3.37 -3.78
C THR A 175 22.06 3.86 -2.89
N HIS A 176 22.71 2.93 -2.18
CA HIS A 176 23.86 3.28 -1.34
C HIS A 176 25.13 3.44 -2.21
N LYS A 177 25.79 4.60 -2.09
CA LYS A 177 27.06 4.88 -2.78
C LYS A 177 28.21 4.93 -1.77
N ILE A 178 29.21 4.09 -1.99
CA ILE A 178 30.46 4.11 -1.22
C ILE A 178 31.42 5.08 -1.91
N ASN A 179 31.76 6.18 -1.22
CA ASN A 179 32.71 7.17 -1.73
C ASN A 179 34.14 6.71 -1.46
N THR A 180 34.88 6.34 -2.50
CA THR A 180 36.31 6.05 -2.40
C THR A 180 37.15 7.32 -2.64
N PRO A 181 38.29 7.51 -1.95
CA PRO A 181 39.18 8.63 -2.20
C PRO A 181 39.74 8.58 -3.63
N ARG A 182 39.89 9.74 -4.28
CA ARG A 182 40.26 9.85 -5.71
C ARG A 182 41.59 9.19 -6.09
N CYS A 183 42.50 8.99 -5.14
CA CYS A 183 43.87 8.53 -5.39
C CYS A 183 44.14 7.09 -4.90
N VAL A 184 43.11 6.28 -4.62
CA VAL A 184 43.31 4.89 -4.16
C VAL A 184 43.48 3.95 -5.36
N LYS A 185 44.63 3.26 -5.42
CA LYS A 185 44.86 2.18 -6.38
C LYS A 185 43.92 0.99 -6.07
N PRO A 186 43.32 0.34 -7.08
CA PRO A 186 42.51 -0.84 -6.85
C PRO A 186 43.27 -1.96 -6.13
N ILE A 187 42.67 -2.52 -5.09
CA ILE A 187 43.19 -3.68 -4.36
C ILE A 187 42.79 -4.94 -5.10
N ASN A 188 43.76 -5.64 -5.69
CA ASN A 188 43.57 -6.94 -6.32
C ASN A 188 44.42 -8.00 -5.62
N ILE A 189 43.79 -8.74 -4.70
CA ILE A 189 44.43 -9.80 -3.93
C ILE A 189 44.14 -11.14 -4.61
N ARG A 190 45.16 -11.98 -4.77
CA ARG A 190 45.00 -13.33 -5.35
C ARG A 190 44.08 -14.21 -4.49
N PRO A 191 43.10 -14.92 -5.08
CA PRO A 191 42.28 -15.88 -4.35
C PRO A 191 43.12 -16.99 -3.70
N TYR A 192 42.71 -17.44 -2.50
CA TYR A 192 43.31 -18.61 -1.86
C TYR A 192 42.91 -19.90 -2.56
N ARG A 193 43.77 -20.92 -2.50
CA ARG A 193 43.39 -22.27 -2.95
C ARG A 193 42.34 -22.84 -1.99
N LEU A 194 41.21 -23.24 -2.54
CA LEU A 194 40.12 -23.85 -1.79
C LEU A 194 40.29 -25.38 -1.78
N PRO A 195 40.19 -26.04 -0.61
CA PRO A 195 40.13 -27.50 -0.55
C PRO A 195 38.95 -28.05 -1.36
N HIS A 196 39.18 -29.15 -2.09
CA HIS A 196 38.15 -29.82 -2.90
C HIS A 196 36.89 -30.15 -2.10
N ALA A 197 37.03 -30.52 -0.83
CA ALA A 197 35.93 -30.82 0.09
C ALA A 197 34.95 -29.65 0.34
N TYR A 198 35.26 -28.43 -0.11
CA TYR A 198 34.40 -27.26 0.04
C TYR A 198 33.88 -26.71 -1.29
N GLN A 199 34.36 -27.16 -2.44
CA GLN A 199 33.97 -26.61 -3.74
C GLN A 199 32.46 -26.75 -3.99
N GLU A 200 31.92 -27.94 -3.79
CA GLU A 200 30.48 -28.22 -3.97
C GLU A 200 29.59 -27.33 -3.10
N GLU A 201 29.95 -27.13 -1.83
CA GLU A 201 29.19 -26.28 -0.91
C GLU A 201 29.28 -24.79 -1.30
N ILE A 202 30.43 -24.35 -1.81
CA ILE A 202 30.63 -22.97 -2.27
C ILE A 202 29.82 -22.73 -3.54
N GLU A 203 29.91 -23.62 -4.52
CA GLU A 203 29.17 -23.52 -5.78
C GLU A 203 27.66 -23.48 -5.53
N LYS A 204 27.17 -24.35 -4.64
CA LYS A 204 25.77 -24.32 -4.20
C LYS A 204 25.36 -22.96 -3.63
N GLN A 205 26.11 -22.43 -2.66
CA GLN A 205 25.75 -21.14 -2.03
C GLN A 205 25.88 -19.97 -3.01
N VAL A 206 26.86 -19.99 -3.92
CA VAL A 206 27.01 -18.99 -4.98
C VAL A 206 25.81 -19.02 -5.92
N GLN A 207 25.37 -20.21 -6.32
CA GLN A 207 24.19 -20.38 -7.17
C GLN A 207 22.91 -19.88 -6.47
N GLU A 208 22.68 -20.26 -5.22
CA GLU A 208 21.57 -19.75 -4.40
C GLU A 208 21.57 -18.21 -4.32
N MET A 209 22.73 -17.59 -4.16
CA MET A 209 22.85 -16.12 -4.11
C MET A 209 22.67 -15.46 -5.49
N LYS A 210 23.05 -16.12 -6.59
CA LYS A 210 22.77 -15.65 -7.96
C LYS A 210 21.28 -15.70 -8.26
N GLU A 211 20.62 -16.81 -7.95
CA GLU A 211 19.17 -16.98 -8.13
C GLU A 211 18.36 -15.98 -7.29
N ALA A 212 18.83 -15.68 -6.08
CA ALA A 212 18.24 -14.65 -5.23
C ALA A 212 18.61 -13.20 -5.65
N ASN A 213 19.33 -12.99 -6.77
CA ASN A 213 19.80 -11.69 -7.24
C ASN A 213 20.61 -10.87 -6.22
N ILE A 214 21.27 -11.55 -5.26
CA ILE A 214 22.13 -10.91 -4.25
C ILE A 214 23.51 -10.60 -4.84
N ILE A 215 24.00 -11.46 -5.73
CA ILE A 215 25.27 -11.29 -6.44
C ILE A 215 25.07 -11.39 -7.95
N ARG A 216 26.02 -10.83 -8.68
CA ARG A 216 26.09 -10.89 -10.15
C ARG A 216 27.52 -11.08 -10.60
N ASP A 217 27.69 -11.62 -11.80
CA ASP A 217 29.00 -11.68 -12.43
C ASP A 217 29.46 -10.25 -12.76
N SER A 218 30.75 -9.97 -12.51
CA SER A 218 31.34 -8.65 -12.76
C SER A 218 32.82 -8.78 -13.10
N VAL A 219 33.30 -7.85 -13.92
CA VAL A 219 34.73 -7.69 -14.22
C VAL A 219 35.20 -6.45 -13.46
N SER A 220 35.88 -6.66 -12.33
CA SER A 220 36.27 -5.60 -11.40
C SER A 220 37.79 -5.53 -11.26
N PRO A 221 38.40 -4.33 -11.22
CA PRO A 221 39.80 -4.17 -10.86
C PRO A 221 40.06 -4.44 -9.36
N LEU A 222 38.98 -4.52 -8.54
CA LEU A 222 39.02 -4.89 -7.13
C LEU A 222 38.72 -6.38 -6.96
N ASN A 223 39.56 -7.08 -6.19
CA ASN A 223 39.35 -8.49 -5.83
C ASN A 223 39.82 -8.78 -4.40
N PHE A 224 39.00 -9.52 -3.65
CA PHE A 224 39.29 -9.95 -2.28
C PHE A 224 39.17 -11.47 -2.16
N PRO A 225 40.06 -12.14 -1.41
CA PRO A 225 40.07 -13.59 -1.35
C PRO A 225 38.92 -14.11 -0.50
N LEU A 226 38.37 -15.25 -0.93
CA LEU A 226 37.32 -15.98 -0.25
C LEU A 226 37.91 -16.97 0.77
N VAL A 227 37.30 -17.04 1.95
CA VAL A 227 37.68 -17.94 3.04
C VAL A 227 36.45 -18.71 3.51
N VAL A 228 36.61 -20.00 3.79
CA VAL A 228 35.54 -20.85 4.33
C VAL A 228 35.65 -20.91 5.84
N VAL A 229 34.56 -20.58 6.54
CA VAL A 229 34.50 -20.61 8.00
C VAL A 229 33.41 -21.57 8.46
N LYS A 230 33.73 -22.38 9.46
CA LYS A 230 32.77 -23.25 10.14
C LYS A 230 31.97 -22.44 11.15
N LYS A 231 30.65 -22.36 11.01
CA LYS A 231 29.80 -21.71 12.02
C LYS A 231 29.61 -22.63 13.22
N LYS A 232 29.61 -22.03 14.43
CA LYS A 232 29.32 -22.73 15.69
C LYS A 232 27.93 -23.38 15.63
N LYS A 233 27.80 -24.60 16.15
CA LYS A 233 26.50 -25.25 16.30
C LYS A 233 25.65 -24.44 17.28
N ARG A 234 24.47 -24.00 16.85
CA ARG A 234 23.38 -23.62 17.76
C ARG A 234 22.50 -24.85 17.97
N PHE A 235 21.88 -24.98 19.14
CA PHE A 235 21.11 -26.14 19.57
C PHE A 235 20.15 -26.62 18.44
N ARG A 236 20.20 -27.92 18.10
CA ARG A 236 19.44 -28.62 17.05
C ARG A 236 19.73 -28.29 15.57
N ARG A 237 20.79 -27.56 15.20
CA ARG A 237 21.15 -27.36 13.77
C ARG A 237 22.47 -28.03 13.36
N LYS A 238 22.48 -28.65 12.16
CA LYS A 238 23.70 -29.20 11.53
C LYS A 238 24.77 -28.11 11.38
N THR A 239 26.04 -28.49 11.48
CA THR A 239 27.16 -27.55 11.31
C THR A 239 27.15 -26.99 9.89
N LYS A 240 26.86 -25.70 9.74
CA LYS A 240 26.88 -25.01 8.43
C LYS A 240 28.29 -24.43 8.19
N LYS A 241 28.79 -24.58 6.97
CA LYS A 241 29.97 -23.84 6.48
C LYS A 241 29.45 -22.58 5.78
N LYS A 242 30.16 -21.47 5.90
CA LYS A 242 29.86 -20.24 5.15
C LYS A 242 31.15 -19.73 4.53
N PHE A 243 31.08 -19.27 3.29
CA PHE A 243 32.16 -18.51 2.73
C PHE A 243 32.09 -17.04 3.16
N MET A 244 33.25 -16.40 3.21
CA MET A 244 33.41 -15.02 3.65
C MET A 244 34.47 -14.35 2.79
N CYS A 245 34.17 -13.16 2.29
CA CYS A 245 35.18 -12.30 1.66
C CYS A 245 36.03 -11.67 2.76
N ARG A 246 37.35 -11.80 2.66
CA ARG A 246 38.27 -11.16 3.59
C ARG A 246 38.66 -9.78 3.05
N PHE A 247 38.00 -8.75 3.55
CA PHE A 247 38.43 -7.37 3.36
C PHE A 247 39.66 -7.11 4.25
N SER A 248 40.71 -6.54 3.65
CA SER A 248 41.97 -6.20 4.30
C SER A 248 41.93 -4.81 4.91
#